data_AF-A0A4Q1VQZ0-F1
#
_entry.id   AF-A0A4Q1VQZ0-F1
#
_cell.length_a   1.000
_cell.length_b   1.000
_cell.length_c   1.000
_cell.angle_alpha   90.00
_cell.angle_beta   90.00
_cell.angle_gamma   90.00
#
_symmetry.space_group_name_H-M   'P 1'
#
loop_
_entity.id
_entity.type
_entity.pdbx_description
1 polymer ?
#
loop_
_entity_poly.entity_id
_entity_poly.type
_entity_poly.pdbx_seq_one_letter_code
_entity_poly.pdbx_strand_id
1 'polypeptide(L)'
;MSKSLEAPLESLVPFATTLHVRDHCLCLHVQRAARALARLFDEALRPFDLTNQQFSLLMSLNRPEPPPIGPVASLLGMDRTTLTAALKPLERRGLVVVAAGEKDRRSRLLAITPEGIALLARAMPIWQRTHDEVDARLTDIEPARLRQALQAVS
;
A
#
# COMPACT_ATOMS: atom_id res chain seq x y z
N MET A 1 -2.58 -36.11 -28.48
CA MET A 1 -1.86 -36.98 -27.52
C MET A 1 -1.86 -36.25 -26.17
N SER A 2 -2.91 -36.49 -25.39
CA SER A 2 -3.13 -35.86 -24.08
C SER A 2 -2.18 -36.51 -23.07
N LYS A 3 -1.31 -35.74 -22.45
CA LYS A 3 -0.43 -36.24 -21.38
C LYS A 3 -1.27 -36.24 -20.10
N SER A 4 -1.77 -37.41 -19.71
CA SER A 4 -2.56 -37.63 -18.51
C SER A 4 -1.84 -37.06 -17.29
N LEU A 5 -2.51 -36.15 -16.58
CA LEU A 5 -2.16 -35.67 -15.24
C LEU A 5 -2.67 -36.68 -14.22
N GLU A 6 -2.07 -37.87 -14.17
CA GLU A 6 -2.28 -38.80 -13.06
C GLU A 6 -1.12 -38.63 -12.09
N ALA A 7 -1.22 -37.62 -11.22
CA ALA A 7 -0.38 -37.56 -10.03
C ALA A 7 -0.82 -38.70 -9.08
N PRO A 8 0.12 -39.44 -8.43
CA PRO A 8 -0.24 -40.52 -7.52
C PRO A 8 -1.15 -40.00 -6.38
N LEU A 9 -2.26 -40.71 -6.13
CA LEU A 9 -3.26 -40.38 -5.10
C LEU A 9 -2.66 -40.19 -3.69
N GLU A 10 -1.46 -40.74 -3.44
CA GLU A 10 -0.71 -40.62 -2.19
C GLU A 10 -0.07 -39.23 -1.97
N SER A 11 -0.04 -38.38 -2.99
CA SER A 11 0.48 -37.00 -2.93
C SER A 11 -0.63 -35.93 -2.86
N LEU A 12 -1.90 -36.34 -2.69
CA LEU A 12 -3.01 -35.41 -2.63
C LEU A 12 -3.08 -34.70 -1.28
N VAL A 13 -3.15 -33.36 -1.33
CA VAL A 13 -3.45 -32.52 -0.17
C VAL A 13 -4.90 -32.82 0.27
N PRO A 14 -5.13 -33.40 1.46
CA PRO A 14 -6.49 -33.68 1.93
C PRO A 14 -7.30 -32.39 2.04
N PHE A 15 -8.63 -32.47 1.86
CA PHE A 15 -9.49 -31.29 2.00
C PHE A 15 -9.41 -30.66 3.40
N ALA A 16 -9.18 -31.47 4.44
CA ALA A 16 -8.91 -30.97 5.78
C ALA A 16 -7.69 -30.01 5.83
N THR A 17 -6.65 -30.30 5.05
CA THR A 17 -5.49 -29.41 4.90
C THR A 17 -5.86 -28.13 4.16
N THR A 18 -6.72 -28.19 3.14
CA THR A 18 -7.26 -26.99 2.49
C THR A 18 -8.01 -26.10 3.47
N LEU A 19 -8.84 -26.67 4.34
CA LEU A 19 -9.56 -25.94 5.38
C LEU A 19 -8.59 -25.33 6.39
N HIS A 20 -7.58 -26.09 6.83
CA HIS A 20 -6.54 -25.59 7.73
C HIS A 20 -5.85 -24.35 7.15
N VAL A 21 -5.38 -24.42 5.89
CA VAL A 21 -4.75 -23.27 5.21
C VAL A 21 -5.73 -22.11 5.06
N ARG A 22 -6.98 -22.34 4.65
CA ARG A 22 -8.00 -21.29 4.54
C ARG A 22 -8.19 -20.53 5.85
N ASP A 23 -8.21 -21.25 6.96
CA ASP A 23 -8.53 -20.67 8.27
C ASP A 23 -7.31 -20.02 8.94
N HIS A 24 -6.08 -20.51 8.67
CA HIS A 24 -4.87 -20.07 9.39
C HIS A 24 -3.86 -19.28 8.54
N CYS A 25 -3.96 -19.29 7.20
CA CYS A 25 -2.96 -18.64 6.34
C CYS A 25 -3.02 -17.11 6.43
N LEU A 26 -2.05 -16.51 7.13
CA LEU A 26 -1.93 -15.07 7.25
C LEU A 26 -1.81 -14.36 5.90
N CYS A 27 -1.07 -14.93 4.94
CA CYS A 27 -0.95 -14.36 3.59
C CYS A 27 -2.32 -14.21 2.92
N LEU A 28 -3.17 -15.24 2.98
CA LEU A 28 -4.51 -15.21 2.42
C LEU A 28 -5.37 -14.11 3.07
N HIS A 29 -5.41 -14.08 4.41
CA HIS A 29 -6.24 -13.14 5.15
C HIS A 29 -5.76 -11.69 4.98
N VAL A 30 -4.45 -11.44 5.06
CA VAL A 30 -3.85 -10.11 4.83
C VAL A 30 -4.13 -9.62 3.42
N GLN A 31 -3.99 -10.46 2.39
CA GLN A 31 -4.29 -10.06 1.01
C GLN A 31 -5.78 -9.75 0.80
N ARG A 32 -6.69 -10.51 1.44
CA ARG A 32 -8.13 -10.22 1.40
C ARG A 32 -8.45 -8.89 2.08
N ALA A 33 -7.88 -8.66 3.27
CA ALA A 33 -8.03 -7.41 4.00
C ALA A 33 -7.47 -6.23 3.22
N ALA A 34 -6.25 -6.33 2.69
CA ALA A 34 -5.60 -5.31 1.88
C ALA A 34 -6.46 -4.90 0.68
N ARG A 35 -7.02 -5.87 -0.07
CA ARG A 35 -7.92 -5.57 -1.21
C ARG A 35 -9.22 -4.90 -0.75
N ALA A 36 -9.78 -5.30 0.39
CA ALA A 36 -11.01 -4.70 0.91
C ALA A 36 -10.77 -3.25 1.38
N LEU A 37 -9.69 -3.02 2.12
CA LEU A 37 -9.28 -1.69 2.57
C LEU A 37 -8.94 -0.79 1.38
N ALA A 38 -8.18 -1.28 0.40
CA ALA A 38 -7.86 -0.53 -0.81
C ALA A 38 -9.13 -0.03 -1.51
N ARG A 39 -10.12 -0.89 -1.75
CA ARG A 39 -11.40 -0.47 -2.35
C ARG A 39 -12.15 0.57 -1.52
N LEU A 40 -12.18 0.40 -0.20
CA LEU A 40 -12.85 1.34 0.70
C LEU A 40 -12.19 2.73 0.63
N PHE A 41 -10.86 2.79 0.73
CA PHE A 41 -10.13 4.06 0.66
C PHE A 41 -10.13 4.66 -0.74
N ASP A 42 -10.08 3.85 -1.81
CA ASP A 42 -10.19 4.33 -3.19
C ASP A 42 -11.57 4.97 -3.45
N GLU A 43 -12.64 4.38 -2.93
CA GLU A 43 -13.99 4.96 -3.00
C GLU A 43 -14.05 6.29 -2.24
N ALA A 44 -13.55 6.31 -1.00
CA ALA A 44 -13.56 7.50 -0.16
C ALA A 44 -12.73 8.65 -0.77
N LEU A 45 -11.58 8.35 -1.37
CA LEU A 45 -10.66 9.33 -1.95
C LEU A 45 -11.01 9.73 -3.39
N ARG A 46 -12.00 9.10 -4.01
CA ARG A 46 -12.46 9.41 -5.38
C ARG A 46 -12.75 10.90 -5.63
N PRO A 47 -13.36 11.68 -4.72
CA PRO A 47 -13.59 13.12 -4.93
C PRO A 47 -12.32 13.95 -5.14
N PHE A 48 -11.16 13.41 -4.75
CA PHE A 48 -9.84 14.04 -4.92
C PHE A 48 -9.06 13.49 -6.13
N ASP A 49 -9.67 12.59 -6.90
CA ASP A 49 -9.01 11.82 -7.95
C ASP A 49 -7.74 11.15 -7.41
N LEU A 50 -7.83 10.54 -6.22
CA LEU A 50 -6.73 9.85 -5.56
C LEU A 50 -7.11 8.38 -5.30
N THR A 51 -6.14 7.50 -5.50
CA THR A 51 -6.18 6.14 -4.93
C THR A 51 -5.54 6.12 -3.55
N ASN A 52 -5.83 5.09 -2.75
CA ASN A 52 -5.19 4.83 -1.46
C ASN A 52 -3.66 4.78 -1.59
N GLN A 53 -3.15 4.16 -2.66
CA GLN A 53 -1.72 4.07 -2.92
C GLN A 53 -1.10 5.44 -3.20
N GLN A 54 -1.78 6.27 -4.02
CA GLN A 54 -1.34 7.63 -4.33
C GLN A 54 -1.37 8.52 -3.08
N PHE A 55 -2.40 8.39 -2.26
CA PHE A 55 -2.48 9.10 -0.98
C PHE A 55 -1.33 8.71 -0.05
N SER A 56 -1.06 7.42 0.15
CA SER A 56 0.06 6.94 0.96
C SER A 56 1.42 7.41 0.40
N LEU A 57 1.59 7.42 -0.92
CA LEU A 57 2.78 7.97 -1.56
C LEU A 57 2.93 9.46 -1.26
N LEU A 58 1.90 10.29 -1.49
CA LEU A 58 1.95 11.72 -1.16
C LEU A 58 2.25 11.95 0.33
N MET A 59 1.64 11.18 1.24
CA MET A 59 1.93 11.24 2.67
C MET A 59 3.39 10.92 3.01
N SER A 60 3.97 9.91 2.35
CA SER A 60 5.38 9.55 2.55
C SER A 60 6.37 10.66 2.12
N LEU A 61 5.93 11.57 1.25
CA LEU A 61 6.70 12.70 0.76
C LEU A 61 6.47 13.98 1.59
N ASN A 62 5.46 14.02 2.47
CA ASN A 62 5.16 15.14 3.34
C ASN A 62 6.15 15.22 4.52
N ARG A 63 7.39 15.61 4.23
CA ARG A 63 8.48 15.73 5.20
C ARG A 63 9.37 16.94 4.90
N PRO A 64 10.15 17.46 5.87
CA PRO A 64 10.91 18.70 5.70
C PRO A 64 11.92 18.69 4.55
N GLU A 65 12.56 17.54 4.29
CA GLU A 65 13.59 17.39 3.25
C GLU A 65 13.19 16.31 2.23
N PRO A 66 13.31 16.51 0.91
CA PRO A 66 12.91 15.53 -0.10
C PRO A 66 13.52 14.10 0.06
N PRO A 67 12.68 13.05 0.04
CA PRO A 67 12.97 11.69 -0.40
C PRO A 67 14.11 11.21 -1.27
N PRO A 68 15.15 10.46 -0.86
CA PRO A 68 15.69 9.48 -1.81
C PRO A 68 14.65 8.37 -2.08
N ILE A 69 14.62 7.85 -3.31
CA ILE A 69 13.65 6.81 -3.72
C ILE A 69 13.69 5.54 -2.86
N GLY A 70 14.87 5.12 -2.40
CA GLY A 70 15.08 3.87 -1.67
C GLY A 70 14.27 3.79 -0.36
N PRO A 71 14.44 4.75 0.56
CA PRO A 71 13.66 4.78 1.80
C PRO A 71 12.14 4.88 1.60
N VAL A 72 11.66 5.61 0.58
CA VAL A 72 10.21 5.66 0.28
C VAL A 72 9.71 4.32 -0.24
N ALA A 73 10.48 3.65 -1.10
CA ALA A 73 10.15 2.31 -1.58
C ALA A 73 10.05 1.32 -0.40
N SER A 74 11.02 1.37 0.53
CA SER A 74 11.01 0.56 1.75
C SER A 74 9.80 0.85 2.64
N LEU A 75 9.49 2.13 2.87
CA LEU A 75 8.36 2.55 3.71
C LEU A 75 7.02 2.08 3.13
N LEU A 76 6.87 2.10 1.81
CA LEU A 76 5.64 1.71 1.11
C LEU A 76 5.58 0.21 0.80
N GLY A 77 6.61 -0.57 1.15
CA GLY A 77 6.69 -1.99 0.81
C GLY A 77 6.73 -2.25 -0.70
N MET A 78 7.35 -1.36 -1.47
CA MET A 78 7.45 -1.43 -2.93
C MET A 78 8.90 -1.61 -3.38
N ASP A 79 9.10 -2.25 -4.53
CA ASP A 79 10.37 -2.14 -5.24
C ASP A 79 10.50 -0.76 -5.92
N ARG A 80 11.72 -0.39 -6.29
CA ARG A 80 12.03 0.93 -6.88
C ARG A 80 11.36 1.12 -8.25
N THR A 81 11.18 0.06 -9.03
CA THR A 81 10.55 0.13 -10.36
C THR A 81 9.07 0.43 -10.22
N THR A 82 8.39 -0.27 -9.30
CA THR A 82 6.98 -0.03 -8.96
C THR A 82 6.78 1.40 -8.45
N LEU A 83 7.63 1.88 -7.55
CA LEU A 83 7.55 3.26 -7.05
C LEU A 83 7.76 4.28 -8.18
N THR A 84 8.73 4.06 -9.06
CA THR A 84 8.97 4.92 -10.23
C THR A 84 7.74 4.99 -11.13
N ALA A 85 7.05 3.87 -11.36
CA ALA A 85 5.82 3.85 -12.14
C ALA A 85 4.66 4.59 -11.43
N ALA A 86 4.55 4.45 -10.10
CA ALA A 86 3.54 5.11 -9.28
C ALA A 86 3.70 6.63 -9.19
N LEU A 87 4.94 7.14 -9.29
CA LEU A 87 5.22 8.58 -9.29
C LEU A 87 4.74 9.29 -10.57
N LYS A 88 4.85 8.63 -11.74
CA LYS A 88 4.51 9.22 -13.04
C LYS A 88 3.13 9.89 -13.12
N PRO A 89 2.00 9.28 -12.68
CA PRO A 89 0.71 9.96 -12.70
C PRO A 89 0.64 11.18 -11.77
N LEU A 90 1.34 11.16 -10.63
CA LEU A 90 1.39 12.30 -9.71
C LEU A 90 2.25 13.44 -10.25
N GLU A 91 3.38 13.12 -10.89
CA GLU A 91 4.21 14.11 -11.62
C GLU A 91 3.43 14.75 -12.77
N ARG A 92 2.70 13.97 -13.58
CA ARG A 92 1.85 14.51 -14.67
C ARG A 92 0.76 15.44 -14.16
N ARG A 93 0.28 15.23 -12.93
CA ARG A 93 -0.71 16.10 -12.27
C ARG A 93 -0.07 17.29 -11.53
N GLY A 94 1.25 17.42 -11.55
CA GLY A 94 1.97 18.48 -10.84
C GLY A 94 1.92 18.36 -9.32
N LEU A 95 1.64 17.17 -8.77
CA LEU A 95 1.55 16.93 -7.32
C LEU A 95 2.89 16.54 -6.70
N VAL A 96 3.82 16.05 -7.52
CA VAL A 96 5.16 15.59 -7.13
C VAL A 96 6.17 16.05 -8.18
N VAL A 97 7.38 16.35 -7.72
CA VAL A 97 8.56 16.59 -8.56
C VAL A 97 9.65 15.58 -8.21
N VAL A 98 10.31 15.07 -9.24
CA VAL A 98 11.47 14.17 -9.09
C VAL A 98 12.73 14.86 -9.63
N ALA A 99 13.63 15.25 -8.74
CA ALA A 99 14.86 15.97 -9.06
C ALA A 99 16.11 15.06 -8.91
N ALA A 100 17.21 15.43 -9.55
CA ALA A 100 18.51 14.82 -9.26
C ALA A 100 19.01 15.31 -7.90
N GLY A 101 19.62 14.43 -7.11
CA GLY A 101 20.21 14.82 -5.83
C GLY A 101 21.40 15.75 -6.02
N GLU A 102 21.53 16.74 -5.14
CA GLU A 102 22.61 17.73 -5.19
C GLU A 102 23.99 17.11 -4.92
N LYS A 103 24.06 16.17 -3.97
CA LYS A 103 25.30 15.49 -3.57
C LYS A 103 25.67 14.31 -4.49
N ASP A 104 24.66 13.63 -5.03
CA ASP A 104 24.82 12.53 -5.96
C ASP A 104 23.76 12.64 -7.06
N ARG A 105 24.19 12.99 -8.27
CA ARG A 105 23.29 13.12 -9.44
C ARG A 105 22.69 11.78 -9.88
N ARG A 106 23.23 10.65 -9.42
CA ARG A 106 22.63 9.33 -9.62
C ARG A 106 21.47 9.07 -8.66
N SER A 107 21.41 9.79 -7.54
CA SER A 107 20.28 9.75 -6.62
C SER A 107 19.13 10.62 -7.15
N ARG A 108 17.90 10.15 -6.95
CA ARG A 108 16.68 10.88 -7.30
C ARG A 108 15.95 11.26 -6.03
N LEU A 109 15.73 12.57 -5.88
CA LEU A 109 14.99 13.16 -4.78
C LEU A 109 13.53 13.36 -5.18
N LEU A 110 12.62 12.92 -4.32
CA LEU A 110 11.17 12.96 -4.49
C LEU A 110 10.64 14.10 -3.61
N ALA A 111 9.92 15.07 -4.19
CA ALA A 111 9.34 16.17 -3.44
C ALA A 111 7.86 16.31 -3.76
N ILE A 112 7.03 16.43 -2.72
CA ILE A 112 5.63 16.85 -2.90
C ILE A 112 5.60 18.35 -3.23
N THR A 113 4.74 18.76 -4.16
CA THR A 113 4.57 20.18 -4.53
C THR A 113 3.61 20.89 -3.57
N PRO A 114 3.56 22.24 -3.58
CA PRO A 114 2.53 22.97 -2.85
C PRO A 114 1.11 22.53 -3.22
N GLU A 115 0.85 22.23 -4.49
CA GLU A 115 -0.43 21.72 -4.99
C GLU A 115 -0.73 20.32 -4.41
N GLY A 116 0.28 19.46 -4.34
CA GLY A 116 0.20 18.15 -3.68
C GLY A 116 -0.15 18.27 -2.19
N ILE A 117 0.52 19.16 -1.47
CA ILE A 117 0.23 19.42 -0.04
C ILE A 117 -1.20 19.95 0.13
N ALA A 118 -1.63 20.90 -0.69
CA ALA A 118 -2.99 21.44 -0.64
C ALA A 118 -4.05 20.36 -0.93
N LEU A 119 -3.79 19.44 -1.87
CA LEU A 119 -4.66 18.30 -2.14
C LEU A 119 -4.74 17.35 -0.94
N LEU A 120 -3.59 17.01 -0.32
CA LEU A 120 -3.56 16.18 0.88
C LEU A 120 -4.35 16.78 2.04
N ALA A 121 -4.21 18.09 2.26
CA ALA A 121 -4.93 18.80 3.31
C ALA A 121 -6.46 18.69 3.14
N ARG A 122 -6.96 18.74 1.90
CA ARG A 122 -8.39 18.54 1.61
C ARG A 122 -8.82 17.09 1.75
N ALA A 123 -7.94 16.13 1.43
CA ALA A 123 -8.24 14.70 1.52
C ALA A 123 -8.20 14.15 2.96
N MET A 124 -7.41 14.77 3.84
CA MET A 124 -7.16 14.31 5.20
C MET A 124 -8.44 14.06 6.03
N PRO A 125 -9.45 14.95 6.07
CA PRO A 125 -10.65 14.71 6.87
C PRO A 125 -11.45 13.48 6.42
N ILE A 126 -11.47 13.19 5.12
CA ILE A 126 -12.14 12.01 4.58
C ILE A 126 -11.36 10.74 4.89
N TRP A 127 -10.02 10.78 4.76
CA TRP A 127 -9.17 9.68 5.19
C TRP A 127 -9.36 9.38 6.67
N GLN A 128 -9.36 10.40 7.53
CA GLN A 128 -9.51 10.24 8.98
C GLN A 128 -10.84 9.57 9.32
N ARG A 129 -11.97 10.08 8.78
CA ARG A 129 -13.28 9.47 9.01
C ARG A 129 -13.32 8.01 8.56
N THR A 130 -12.81 7.73 7.36
CA THR A 130 -12.79 6.37 6.80
C THR A 130 -11.92 5.44 7.65
N HIS A 131 -10.78 5.93 8.14
CA HIS A 131 -9.89 5.21 9.03
C HIS A 131 -10.55 4.93 10.38
N ASP A 132 -11.22 5.92 10.98
CA ASP A 132 -11.92 5.76 12.27
C ASP A 132 -13.05 4.74 12.17
N GLU A 133 -13.78 4.71 11.04
CA GLU A 133 -14.78 3.68 10.76
C GLU A 133 -14.18 2.28 10.61
N VAL A 134 -12.95 2.16 10.12
CA VAL A 134 -12.23 0.88 10.05
C VAL A 134 -11.78 0.45 11.45
N ASP A 135 -11.16 1.35 12.21
CA ASP A 135 -10.71 1.08 13.58
C ASP A 135 -11.90 0.69 14.49
N ALA A 136 -13.06 1.32 14.32
CA ALA A 136 -14.29 0.99 15.06
C ALA A 136 -14.84 -0.43 14.75
N ARG A 137 -14.49 -1.03 13.61
CA ARG A 137 -14.89 -2.40 13.25
C ARG A 137 -14.00 -3.46 13.92
N LEU A 138 -12.85 -3.07 14.46
CA LEU A 138 -11.92 -3.96 15.15
C LEU A 138 -12.31 -4.07 16.63
N THR A 139 -13.42 -4.76 16.93
CA THR A 139 -13.97 -4.83 18.30
C THR A 139 -13.13 -5.64 19.26
N ASP A 140 -12.45 -6.69 18.77
CA ASP A 140 -11.78 -7.69 19.60
C ASP A 140 -10.26 -7.48 19.66
N ILE A 141 -9.74 -6.45 18.99
CA ILE A 141 -8.32 -6.13 18.94
C ILE A 141 -8.10 -4.63 18.98
N GLU A 142 -7.19 -4.18 19.83
CA GLU A 142 -6.78 -2.78 19.86
C GLU A 142 -6.07 -2.44 18.52
N PRO A 143 -6.54 -1.42 17.77
CA PRO A 143 -6.02 -1.17 16.43
C PRO A 143 -4.50 -0.93 16.36
N ALA A 144 -3.88 -0.30 17.37
CA ALA A 144 -2.44 -0.12 17.38
C ALA A 144 -1.67 -1.44 17.55
N ARG A 145 -2.18 -2.39 18.34
CA ARG A 145 -1.63 -3.76 18.40
C ARG A 145 -1.68 -4.47 17.05
N LEU A 146 -2.78 -4.35 16.30
CA LEU A 146 -2.86 -4.93 14.96
C LEU A 146 -1.79 -4.32 14.03
N ARG A 147 -1.66 -2.99 14.01
CA ARG A 147 -0.64 -2.31 13.19
C ARG A 147 0.78 -2.73 13.55
N GLN A 148 1.09 -2.88 14.84
CA GLN A 148 2.37 -3.39 15.32
C GLN A 148 2.63 -4.83 14.84
N ALA A 149 1.63 -5.70 14.91
CA ALA A 149 1.76 -7.09 14.45
C ALA A 149 2.00 -7.18 12.94
N LEU A 150 1.35 -6.33 12.15
CA LEU A 150 1.58 -6.23 10.71
C LEU A 150 3.00 -5.74 10.39
N GLN A 151 3.50 -4.75 11.12
CA GLN A 151 4.88 -4.24 10.95
C GLN A 151 5.95 -5.31 11.22
N ALA A 152 5.68 -6.26 12.11
CA ALA A 152 6.65 -7.32 12.44
C ALA A 152 6.86 -8.34 11.30
N VAL A 153 5.97 -8.37 10.30
CA VAL A 153 6.00 -9.34 9.18
C VAL A 153 6.19 -8.68 7.80
N SER A 154 6.33 -7.35 7.77
CA SER A 154 6.53 -6.53 6.57
C SER A 154 7.94 -5.95 6.55
#